data_AF-W2SN58-F1
#
_entry.id   AF-W2SN58-F1
#
_cell.length_a   1.000
_cell.length_b   1.000
_cell.length_c   1.000
_cell.angle_alpha   90.00
_cell.angle_beta   90.00
_cell.angle_gamma   90.00
#
_symmetry.space_group_name_H-M   'P 1'
#
loop_
_entity.id
_entity.type
_entity.pdbx_description
1 polymer ?
#
loop_
_entity_poly.entity_id
_entity_poly.type
_entity_poly.pdbx_seq_one_letter_code
_entity_poly.pdbx_strand_id
1 'polypeptide(L)' 'MSWLLPLLHRNSSNPRSRLELGQELLDRLGTERLPSDSKTINEFCDVLFQWLSASNFKYWLHEFNIEIESRARNRRQNKH' A
#
# COMPACT_ATOMS: atom_id res chain seq x y z
N MET A 1 -21.63 -9.52 6.51
CA MET A 1 -20.21 -9.64 6.90
C MET A 1 -19.51 -8.38 6.44
N SER A 2 -18.77 -7.69 7.32
CA SER A 2 -18.06 -6.44 6.97
C SER A 2 -16.85 -6.80 6.11
N TRP A 3 -16.89 -6.47 4.80
CA TRP A 3 -15.80 -6.71 3.86
C TRP A 3 -14.55 -5.86 4.19
N LEU A 4 -14.76 -4.72 4.85
CA LEU A 4 -13.73 -3.71 5.11
C LEU A 4 -12.76 -4.16 6.20
N LEU A 5 -13.25 -4.69 7.32
CA LEU A 5 -12.41 -5.04 8.48
C LEU A 5 -11.30 -6.07 8.15
N PRO A 6 -11.56 -7.16 7.41
CA PRO A 6 -10.49 -8.06 6.96
C PRO A 6 -9.43 -7.39 6.08
N LEU A 7 -9.81 -6.38 5.28
CA LEU A 7 -8.87 -5.62 4.46
C LEU A 7 -8.02 -4.67 5.31
N LEU A 8 -8.61 -4.02 6.31
CA LEU A 8 -7.88 -3.14 7.23
C LEU A 8 -6.81 -3.91 8.02
N HIS A 9 -7.10 -5.15 8.44
CA HIS A 9 -6.13 -6.01 9.12
C HIS A 9 -4.94 -6.44 8.26
N ARG A 10 -5.00 -6.23 6.93
CA ARG A 10 -3.86 -6.45 6.02
C ARG A 10 -2.95 -5.22 5.91
N ASN A 11 -3.26 -4.13 6.61
CA ASN A 11 -2.39 -2.95 6.64
C ASN A 11 -0.98 -3.32 7.09
N SER A 12 0.02 -2.76 6.43
CA SER A 12 1.43 -3.09 6.64
C SER A 12 2.30 -1.85 6.50
N SER A 13 3.46 -1.84 7.15
CA SER A 13 4.48 -0.82 6.91
C SER A 13 5.13 -0.97 5.53
N ASN A 14 5.01 -2.13 4.88
CA ASN A 14 5.50 -2.34 3.52
C ASN A 14 4.66 -1.49 2.53
N PRO A 15 5.27 -0.58 1.78
CA PRO A 15 4.55 0.35 0.91
C PRO A 15 4.05 -0.28 -0.38
N ARG A 16 4.68 -1.36 -0.87
CA ARG A 16 4.10 -2.15 -1.97
C ARG A 16 2.79 -2.79 -1.51
N SER A 17 2.79 -3.41 -0.33
CA SER A 17 1.57 -3.99 0.25
C SER A 17 0.49 -2.94 0.50
N ARG A 18 0.87 -1.71 0.90
CA ARG A 18 -0.08 -0.58 1.03
C ARG A 18 -0.68 -0.16 -0.30
N LEU A 19 0.11 -0.12 -1.38
CA LEU A 19 -0.40 0.20 -2.73
C LEU A 19 -1.36 -0.87 -3.23
N GLU A 20 -1.00 -2.14 -3.10
CA GLU A 20 -1.85 -3.27 -3.50
C GLU A 20 -3.16 -3.28 -2.70
N LEU A 21 -3.08 -3.06 -1.38
CA LEU A 21 -4.26 -2.96 -0.52
C LEU A 21 -5.11 -1.72 -0.84
N GLY A 22 -4.49 -0.58 -1.13
CA GLY A 22 -5.19 0.64 -1.52
C GLY A 22 -5.97 0.47 -2.81
N GLN A 23 -5.40 -0.24 -3.80
CA GLN A 23 -6.09 -0.56 -5.04
C GLN A 23 -7.31 -1.45 -4.79
N GLU A 24 -7.17 -2.47 -3.95
CA GLU A 24 -8.28 -3.36 -3.59
C GLU A 24 -9.39 -2.65 -2.80
N LEU A 25 -9.02 -1.74 -1.89
CA LEU A 25 -9.99 -0.89 -1.16
C LEU A 25 -10.77 0.00 -2.13
N LEU A 26 -10.11 0.63 -3.09
CA LEU A 26 -10.76 1.49 -4.09
C LEU A 26 -11.72 0.72 -5.00
N ASP A 27 -11.31 -0.47 -5.44
CA ASP A 27 -12.15 -1.35 -6.26
C ASP A 27 -13.44 -1.74 -5.52
N ARG A 28 -13.30 -2.17 -4.26
CA ARG A 28 -14.44 -2.54 -3.39
C ARG A 28 -15.33 -1.35 -3.06
N LEU A 29 -14.78 -0.16 -2.81
CA LEU A 29 -15.56 1.07 -2.58
C LEU A 29 -16.40 1.47 -3.79
N GLY A 30 -15.97 1.13 -5.01
CA GLY A 30 -16.74 1.36 -6.23
C GLY A 30 -17.94 0.43 -6.39
N THR A 31 -17.92 -0.76 -5.76
CA THR A 31 -18.92 -1.82 -5.97
C THR A 31 -19.75 -2.13 -4.73
N GLU A 32 -19.23 -1.87 -3.53
CA GLU A 32 -19.83 -2.25 -2.26
C GLU A 32 -20.17 -1.06 -1.39
N ARG A 33 -21.26 -1.19 -0.63
CA ARG A 33 -21.63 -0.18 0.37
C ARG A 33 -20.68 -0.27 1.56
N LEU A 34 -20.30 0.89 2.09
CA LEU A 34 -19.55 0.98 3.34
C LEU A 34 -20.35 0.36 4.50
N PRO A 35 -19.69 -0.39 5.41
CA PRO A 35 -20.30 -0.85 6.64
C PRO A 35 -20.73 0.35 7.51
N SER A 36 -21.89 0.24 8.19
CA SER A 36 -22.40 1.30 9.09
C SER A 36 -21.75 1.30 10.48
N ASP A 37 -20.85 0.36 10.74
CA ASP A 37 -20.17 0.20 12.03
C ASP A 37 -19.13 1.32 12.21
N SER A 38 -19.34 2.18 13.21
CA SER A 38 -18.49 3.35 13.45
C SER A 38 -17.06 2.98 13.82
N LYS A 39 -16.87 1.84 14.49
CA LYS A 39 -15.53 1.32 14.83
C LYS A 39 -14.75 1.00 13.56
N THR A 40 -15.34 0.24 12.64
CA THR A 40 -14.71 -0.11 11.35
C THR A 40 -14.41 1.14 10.51
N ILE A 41 -15.30 2.13 10.51
CA ILE A 41 -15.06 3.40 9.79
C ILE A 41 -13.88 4.18 10.40
N ASN A 42 -13.79 4.25 11.73
CA ASN A 42 -12.68 4.92 12.40
C ASN A 42 -11.35 4.24 12.10
N GLU A 43 -11.28 2.91 12.15
CA GLU A 43 -10.08 2.16 11.79
C GLU A 43 -9.67 2.40 10.32
N PHE A 44 -10.64 2.52 9.41
CA PHE A 44 -10.35 2.88 8.02
C PHE A 44 -9.74 4.29 7.90
N CYS A 45 -10.31 5.27 8.60
CA CYS A 45 -9.76 6.63 8.65
C CYS A 45 -8.34 6.67 9.23
N ASP A 46 -8.06 5.91 10.29
CA ASP A 46 -6.73 5.81 10.89
C ASP A 46 -5.70 5.24 9.91
N VAL A 47 -6.06 4.18 9.17
CA VAL A 47 -5.20 3.59 8.12
C VAL A 47 -4.90 4.60 7.01
N LEU A 48 -5.92 5.32 6.52
CA LEU A 48 -5.72 6.35 5.50
C LEU A 48 -4.82 7.48 6.00
N PHE A 49 -5.04 7.95 7.22
CA PHE A 49 -4.21 8.99 7.83
C PHE A 49 -2.76 8.52 8.01
N GLN A 50 -2.55 7.28 8.43
CA GLN A 50 -1.22 6.67 8.51
C GLN A 50 -0.53 6.66 7.13
N TRP A 51 -1.26 6.36 6.05
CA TRP A 51 -0.67 6.32 4.71
C TRP A 51 -0.37 7.70 4.13
N LEU A 52 -1.22 8.69 4.41
CA LEU A 52 -1.00 10.07 4.00
C LEU A 52 0.16 10.72 4.78
N SER A 53 0.30 10.39 6.06
CA SER A 53 1.38 10.90 6.91
C SER A 53 2.72 10.20 6.66
N ALA A 54 2.72 8.88 6.45
CA ALA A 54 3.91 8.12 6.09
C ALA A 54 4.22 8.30 4.61
N SER A 55 4.89 9.41 4.25
CA SER A 55 5.31 9.79 2.88
C SER A 55 5.70 8.61 1.96
N ASN A 56 4.71 7.98 1.31
CA ASN A 56 4.90 6.85 0.40
C ASN A 56 5.81 7.24 -0.78
N PHE A 57 5.87 8.53 -1.11
CA PHE A 57 6.69 9.09 -2.18
C PHE A 57 8.20 8.90 -1.95
N LYS A 58 8.73 9.18 -0.75
CA LYS A 58 10.17 9.04 -0.46
C LYS A 58 10.62 7.58 -0.51
N TYR A 59 9.76 6.66 -0.06
CA TYR A 59 10.04 5.24 -0.18
C TYR A 59 10.01 4.79 -1.64
N TRP A 60 8.98 5.16 -2.42
CA TRP A 60 8.86 4.76 -3.82
C TRP A 60 10.08 5.21 -4.62
N LEU A 61 10.56 6.42 -4.36
CA LEU A 61 11.80 6.95 -4.93
C LEU A 61 13.03 6.11 -4.52
N HIS A 62 13.10 5.70 -3.25
CA HIS A 62 14.21 4.90 -2.72
C HIS A 62 14.24 3.49 -3.32
N GLU A 63 13.09 2.80 -3.35
CA GLU A 63 12.97 1.44 -3.91
C GLU A 63 13.26 1.42 -5.40
N PHE A 64 12.74 2.40 -6.14
CA PHE A 64 13.01 2.53 -7.57
C PHE A 64 14.50 2.78 -7.86
N ASN A 65 15.17 3.58 -7.01
CA ASN A 65 16.61 3.81 -7.13
C ASN A 65 17.41 2.52 -6.85
N ILE A 66 17.03 1.74 -5.83
CA ILE A 66 17.66 0.44 -5.51
C ILE A 66 17.54 -0.53 -6.69
N GLU A 67 16.36 -0.62 -7.31
CA GLU A 67 16.11 -1.50 -8.47
C GLU A 67 16.95 -1.07 -9.69
N ILE A 68 17.04 0.23 -9.99
CA ILE A 68 17.89 0.75 -11.07
C ILE A 68 19.36 0.39 -10.82
N GLU A 69 19.85 0.60 -9.60
CA GLU A 69 21.23 0.26 -9.25
C GLU A 69 21.50 -1.25 -9.34
N SER A 70 20.56 -2.08 -8.89
CA SER A 70 20.63 -3.53 -9.00
C SER A 70 20.77 -3.97 -10.46
N ARG A 71 19.94 -3.41 -11.35
CA ARG A 71 20.01 -3.67 -12.80
C ARG A 71 21.32 -3.19 -13.41
N ALA A 72 21.83 -2.04 -12.99
CA ALA A 72 23.10 -1.50 -13.45
C ALA A 72 24.28 -2.41 -13.03
N ARG A 73 24.26 -2.95 -11.80
CA ARG A 73 25.25 -3.92 -11.30
C ARG A 73 25.21 -5.24 -12.10
N ASN A 74 24.03 -5.82 -12.32
CA ASN A 74 23.88 -7.05 -13.11
C ASN A 74 24.40 -6.90 -14.55
N ARG A 75 24.18 -5.74 -15.19
CA ARG A 75 24.73 -5.47 -16.54
C ARG A 75 26.25 -5.33 -16.57
N ARG A 76 26.89 -4.94 -15.47
CA ARG A 76 28.36 -4.87 -15.37
C ARG A 76 28.98 -6.24 -15.16
N GLN A 77 28.31 -7.11 -14.40
CA GLN A 77 28.76 -8.49 -14.16
C GLN A 77 28.65 -9.37 -15.41
N ASN A 78 27.61 -9.22 -16.23
CA ASN A 78 27.44 -9.97 -17.48
C ASN A 78 28.33 -9.51 -18.65
N LYS A 79 29.21 -8.52 -18.44
CA LYS A 79 30.16 -8.02 -19.44
C LYS A 79 31.60 -8.51 -19.23
N HIS A 80 31.83 -9.32 -18.20
CA HIS A 80 33.07 -10.04 -17.95
C HIS A 80 32.82 -11.54 -18.06
#